data_AF-A0ABD0BXF5-F1
#
_entry.id   AF-A0ABD0BXF5-F1
#
_cell.length_a   1.000
_cell.length_b   1.000
_cell.length_c   1.000
_cell.angle_alpha   90.00
_cell.angle_beta   90.00
_cell.angle_gamma   90.00
#
_symmetry.space_group_name_H-M   'P 1'
#
loop_
_entity.id
_entity.type
_entity.pdbx_description
1 polymer ?
#
loop_
_entity_poly.entity_id
_entity_poly.type
_entity_poly.pdbx_seq_one_letter_code
_entity_poly.pdbx_strand_id
1 'polypeptide(L)' 'MTNKQLRIHYGFHGKHKEKIIEWDGCDQINTVLSALVEDLNIPTATQTVNLLEHGIDDVFFFDEVSKKWEEIPTKWLARA' A
#
# COMPACT_ATOMS: atom_id res chain seq x y z
N MET A 1 -14.27 -14.90 -11.33
CA MET A 1 -13.51 -13.85 -10.64
C MET A 1 -12.17 -14.47 -10.27
N THR A 2 -11.09 -13.98 -10.85
CA THR A 2 -9.76 -14.50 -10.55
C THR A 2 -9.34 -13.89 -9.23
N ASN A 3 -9.33 -14.66 -8.14
CA ASN A 3 -8.78 -14.22 -6.86
C ASN A 3 -7.27 -14.05 -7.03
N LYS A 4 -6.83 -12.86 -7.45
CA LYS A 4 -5.42 -12.50 -7.45
C LYS A 4 -5.05 -12.03 -6.06
N GLN A 5 -3.78 -12.21 -5.72
CA GLN A 5 -3.21 -11.74 -4.48
C GLN A 5 -2.20 -10.66 -4.79
N LEU A 6 -2.19 -9.60 -3.99
CA LEU A 6 -1.19 -8.54 -4.06
C LEU A 6 -0.32 -8.62 -2.82
N ARG A 7 0.99 -8.79 -3.03
CA ARG A 7 1.98 -8.85 -1.97
C ARG A 7 2.57 -7.46 -1.77
N ILE A 8 2.65 -7.03 -0.53
CA ILE A 8 3.01 -5.66 -0.14
C ILE A 8 4.10 -5.74 0.92
N HIS A 9 5.19 -5.02 0.72
CA HIS A 9 6.23 -4.76 1.73
C HIS A 9 6.16 -3.29 2.10
N TYR A 10 6.27 -2.97 3.39
CA TYR A 10 6.30 -1.57 3.81
C TYR A 10 7.13 -1.38 5.08
N GLY A 11 7.81 -0.25 5.17
CA GLY A 11 8.42 0.24 6.40
C GLY A 11 7.37 0.87 7.32
N PHE A 12 7.38 0.50 8.59
CA PHE A 12 6.53 1.09 9.62
C PHE A 12 7.33 1.35 10.89
N HIS A 13 7.55 2.62 11.21
CA HIS A 13 8.41 3.07 12.31
C HIS A 13 9.79 2.39 12.30
N GLY A 14 10.42 2.32 11.11
CA GLY A 14 11.74 1.71 10.93
C GLY A 14 11.76 0.19 10.97
N LYS A 15 10.59 -0.48 10.93
CA LYS A 15 10.48 -1.94 10.82
C LYS A 15 9.84 -2.33 9.50
N HIS A 16 10.44 -3.30 8.81
CA HIS A 16 9.83 -3.87 7.60
C HIS A 16 8.70 -4.82 7.97
N LYS A 17 7.56 -4.66 7.30
CA LYS A 17 6.38 -5.51 7.39
C LYS A 17 6.02 -6.04 6.01
N GLU A 18 5.41 -7.23 5.97
CA GLU A 18 4.82 -7.81 4.76
C GLU A 18 3.33 -8.06 5.01
N LYS A 19 2.51 -7.84 3.98
CA LYS A 19 1.10 -8.23 3.94
C LYS A 19 0.75 -8.78 2.56
N ILE A 20 -0.25 -9.66 2.54
CA ILE A 20 -0.88 -10.15 1.32
C ILE A 20 -2.36 -9.79 1.40
N ILE A 21 -2.89 -9.16 0.36
CA ILE A 21 -4.31 -8.84 0.24
C ILE A 21 -4.92 -9.50 -1.00
N GLU A 22 -6.22 -9.72 -0.96
CA GLU A 22 -6.97 -10.08 -2.17
C GLU A 22 -7.10 -8.83 -3.07
N TRP A 23 -6.98 -9.05 -4.37
CA TRP A 23 -6.97 -7.98 -5.37
C TRP A 23 -7.71 -8.44 -6.62
N ASP A 24 -8.60 -7.59 -7.16
CA ASP A 24 -9.44 -7.92 -8.31
C ASP A 24 -8.72 -7.80 -9.66
N GLY A 25 -7.56 -7.13 -9.71
CA GLY A 25 -6.82 -6.89 -10.95
C GLY A 25 -6.82 -5.45 -11.43
N CYS A 26 -7.50 -4.51 -10.75
CA CYS A 26 -7.54 -3.09 -11.10
C CYS A 26 -6.82 -2.21 -10.08
N ASP A 27 -6.19 -1.12 -10.54
CA ASP A 27 -5.66 -0.03 -9.69
C ASP A 27 -4.78 -0.47 -8.49
N GLN A 28 -3.73 -1.28 -8.74
CA GLN A 28 -2.82 -1.82 -7.71
C GLN A 28 -2.41 -0.78 -6.66
N ILE A 29 -1.95 0.40 -7.11
CA ILE A 29 -1.46 1.43 -6.20
C ILE A 29 -2.56 1.88 -5.24
N ASN A 30 -3.76 2.22 -5.73
CA ASN A 30 -4.86 2.67 -4.86
C ASN A 30 -5.34 1.56 -3.92
N THR A 31 -5.34 0.30 -4.38
CA THR A 31 -5.65 -0.85 -3.51
C THR A 31 -4.63 -0.97 -2.38
N VAL A 32 -3.33 -0.84 -2.66
CA VAL A 32 -2.27 -0.89 -1.63
C VAL A 32 -2.43 0.26 -0.63
N LEU A 33 -2.62 1.48 -1.12
CA LEU A 33 -2.80 2.65 -0.26
C LEU A 33 -4.01 2.48 0.66
N SER A 34 -5.16 2.08 0.11
CA SER A 34 -6.38 1.84 0.88
C SER A 34 -6.19 0.74 1.93
N ALA A 35 -5.51 -0.35 1.59
CA ALA A 35 -5.21 -1.43 2.52
C ALA A 35 -4.32 -0.99 3.69
N LEU A 36 -3.37 -0.09 3.44
CA LEU A 36 -2.53 0.48 4.51
C LEU A 36 -3.31 1.45 5.40
N VAL A 37 -4.16 2.30 4.81
CA VAL A 37 -5.03 3.21 5.54
C VAL A 37 -5.97 2.44 6.50
N GLU A 38 -6.55 1.33 6.02
CA GLU A 38 -7.39 0.45 6.83
C GLU A 38 -6.59 -0.24 7.95
N ASP A 39 -5.40 -0.78 7.65
CA ASP A 39 -4.55 -1.47 8.64
C ASP A 39 -4.09 -0.54 9.78
N LEU A 40 -3.85 0.72 9.44
CA LEU A 40 -3.47 1.77 10.40
C LEU A 40 -4.68 2.38 11.12
N ASN A 41 -5.91 1.97 10.77
CA ASN A 41 -7.17 2.49 11.30
C ASN A 41 -7.25 4.03 11.24
N ILE A 42 -6.76 4.61 10.13
CA ILE A 42 -6.73 6.07 9.94
C ILE A 42 -8.14 6.54 9.55
N PRO A 43 -8.72 7.53 10.24
CA PRO A 43 -10.04 8.06 9.89
C PRO A 43 -9.99 8.82 8.55
N THR A 44 -10.66 8.27 7.53
CA THR A 44 -10.66 8.77 6.15
C THR A 44 -11.73 9.83 5.86
N ALA A 45 -12.31 10.44 6.89
CA ALA A 45 -13.64 11.06 6.81
C ALA A 45 -13.80 12.14 5.71
N THR A 46 -12.75 12.89 5.34
CA THR A 46 -12.84 13.93 4.29
C THR A 46 -11.51 14.42 3.71
N GLN A 47 -10.35 13.87 4.10
CA GLN A 47 -9.05 14.39 3.70
C GLN A 47 -8.16 13.30 3.12
N THR A 48 -7.36 13.72 2.15
CA THR A 48 -6.21 12.97 1.66
C THR A 48 -5.31 12.54 2.82
N VAL A 49 -5.03 11.24 2.92
CA VAL A 49 -4.26 10.66 4.02
C VAL A 49 -2.77 10.72 3.70
N ASN A 50 -1.98 11.23 4.64
CA ASN A 50 -0.53 11.22 4.53
C ASN A 50 0.05 10.05 5.33
N LEU A 51 0.27 8.92 4.66
CA LEU A 51 0.78 7.70 5.29
C LEU A 51 2.16 7.91 5.95
N LEU A 52 2.97 8.86 5.44
CA LEU A 52 4.28 9.18 6.00
C LEU A 52 4.17 9.76 7.41
N GLU A 53 3.18 10.63 7.64
CA GLU A 53 2.90 11.19 8.97
C GLU A 53 2.36 10.13 9.96
N HIS A 54 1.81 9.05 9.44
CA HIS A 54 1.33 7.90 10.21
C HIS A 54 2.39 6.81 10.42
N GLY A 55 3.66 7.09 10.07
CA GLY A 55 4.79 6.21 10.36
C GLY A 55 5.13 5.22 9.25
N ILE A 56 4.53 5.33 8.07
CA ILE A 56 4.96 4.57 6.88
C ILE A 56 6.21 5.23 6.31
N ASP A 57 7.30 4.45 6.19
CA ASP A 57 8.57 4.96 5.67
C ASP A 57 8.67 4.80 4.15
N ASP A 58 8.32 3.60 3.67
CA ASP A 58 8.40 3.16 2.28
C ASP A 58 7.36 2.06 2.02
N VAL A 59 6.92 1.93 0.76
CA VAL A 59 5.95 0.91 0.36
C VAL A 59 6.32 0.34 -0.99
N PHE A 60 6.32 -0.98 -1.09
CA PHE A 60 6.57 -1.75 -2.30
C PHE A 60 5.43 -2.74 -2.51
N PHE A 61 5.06 -2.97 -3.77
CA PHE A 61 4.16 -4.06 -4.13
C PHE A 61 4.83 -4.96 -5.16
N PHE A 62 4.45 -6.23 -5.15
CA PHE A 62 4.95 -7.18 -6.14
C PHE A 62 4.12 -7.09 -7.42
N ASP A 63 4.75 -6.67 -8.50
CA ASP A 63 4.15 -6.66 -9.83
C ASP A 63 4.28 -8.05 -10.47
N GLU A 64 3.15 -8.74 -10.61
CA GLU A 64 3.08 -10.09 -11.16
C GLU A 64 3.41 -10.16 -12.66
N VAL A 65 3.30 -9.03 -13.38
CA VAL A 65 3.59 -8.97 -14.83
C VAL A 65 5.10 -8.89 -15.07
N SER A 66 5.77 -7.99 -14.37
CA SER A 66 7.21 -7.73 -14.47
C SER A 66 8.04 -8.63 -13.55
N LYS A 67 7.38 -9.36 -12.64
CA LYS A 67 7.98 -10.25 -11.62
C LYS A 67 9.00 -9.51 -10.75
N LYS A 68 8.66 -8.29 -10.33
CA LYS A 68 9.54 -7.39 -9.57
C LYS A 68 8.77 -6.69 -8.46
N TRP A 69 9.51 -6.29 -7.42
CA TRP A 69 9.02 -5.34 -6.44
C TRP A 69 9.09 -3.93 -7.04
N GLU A 70 7.96 -3.26 -7.08
CA GLU A 70 7.86 -1.87 -7.49
C GLU A 70 7.59 -0.99 -6.28
N GLU A 71 8.34 0.10 -6.17
CA GLU A 71 8.18 1.09 -5.11
C GLU A 71 7.01 2.03 -5.45
N ILE A 72 6.15 2.29 -4.47
CA ILE A 72 5.16 3.36 -4.56
C ILE A 72 5.86 4.67 -4.22
N PRO A 73 5.93 5.64 -5.15
CA PRO A 73 6.62 6.89 -4.88
C PRO A 73 6.01 7.64 -3.71
N THR A 74 6.84 8.20 -2.83
CA THR A 74 6.45 8.91 -1.60
C THR A 74 5.38 10.01 -1.81
N LYS A 75 5.36 10.66 -2.98
CA LYS A 75 4.32 11.65 -3.34
C LYS A 75 2.89 11.06 -3.36
N TRP A 76 2.75 9.76 -3.61
CA TRP A 76 1.48 9.04 -3.54
C TRP A 76 1.18 8.63 -2.09
N LEU A 77 2.19 8.28 -1.30
CA LEU A 77 2.03 7.97 0.13
C LEU A 77 1.57 9.18 0.94
N ALA A 78 2.07 10.37 0.59
CA ALA A 78 1.59 11.63 1.15
C ALA A 78 0.17 11.99 0.71
N ARG A 79 -0.41 11.23 -0.23
CA ARG A 79 -1.69 11.53 -0.86
C ARG A 79 -2.64 10.32 -1.01
N ALA A 80 -2.61 9.41 -0.05
CA ALA A 80 -3.44 8.21 -0.02
C ALA A 80 -4.94 8.52 0.11
#